data_AF-A0A382GGF8-F1
#
_entry.id   AF-A0A382GGF8-F1
#
_cell.length_a   1.000
_cell.length_b   1.000
_cell.length_c   1.000
_cell.angle_alpha   90.00
_cell.angle_beta   90.00
_cell.angle_gamma   90.00
#
_symmetry.space_group_name_H-M   'P 1'
#
loop_
_entity.id
_entity.type
_entity.pdbx_description
1 polymer ?
#
loop_
_entity_poly.entity_id
_entity_poly.type
_entity_poly.pdbx_seq_one_letter_code
_entity_poly.pdbx_strand_id
1 'polypeptide(L)'
;MKNVISGLLFFLCISCQDTNLNMNTDISEHLKPFEPYIDKTFKGEFSNSTPDKPVYDISRWERALNGNAVRIMHSVNKGEFGGESIVMWDRNKESLISWYFTTAGFYT
;
A
#
# COMPACT_ATOMS: atom_id res chain seq x y z
N MET A 1 -19.23 43.71 -18.99
CA MET A 1 -18.16 43.31 -18.04
C MET A 1 -18.44 41.99 -17.32
N LYS A 2 -19.66 41.70 -16.86
CA LYS A 2 -20.00 40.41 -16.20
C LYS A 2 -19.81 39.16 -17.09
N ASN A 3 -20.09 39.27 -18.39
CA ASN A 3 -19.97 38.15 -19.32
C ASN A 3 -18.51 37.80 -19.70
N VAL A 4 -17.56 38.71 -19.44
CA VAL A 4 -16.13 38.48 -19.71
C VAL A 4 -15.47 37.74 -18.53
N ILE A 5 -15.93 38.01 -17.30
CA ILE A 5 -15.48 37.31 -16.09
C ILE A 5 -15.96 35.85 -16.09
N SER A 6 -17.15 35.58 -16.65
CA SER A 6 -17.67 34.21 -16.76
C SER A 6 -16.88 33.32 -17.73
N GLY A 7 -16.27 33.90 -18.78
CA GLY A 7 -15.44 33.14 -19.73
C GLY A 7 -14.06 32.81 -19.16
N LEU A 8 -13.51 33.69 -18.33
CA LEU A 8 -12.18 33.52 -17.72
C LEU A 8 -12.16 32.39 -16.67
N LEU A 9 -13.26 32.20 -15.94
CA LEU A 9 -13.45 31.09 -14.98
C LEU A 9 -13.56 29.72 -15.67
N PHE A 10 -14.09 29.67 -16.89
CA PHE A 10 -14.20 28.42 -17.65
C PHE A 10 -12.83 27.97 -18.23
N PHE A 11 -11.97 28.93 -18.57
CA PHE A 11 -10.62 28.65 -19.07
C PHE A 11 -9.67 28.10 -17.99
N LEU A 12 -9.80 28.54 -16.72
CA LEU A 12 -8.98 28.03 -15.61
C LEU A 12 -9.28 26.56 -15.24
N CYS A 13 -10.51 26.08 -15.48
CA CYS A 13 -10.87 24.68 -15.24
C CYS A 13 -10.26 23.71 -16.27
N ILE A 14 -9.93 24.18 -17.48
CA ILE A 14 -9.41 23.32 -18.56
C ILE A 14 -7.89 23.12 -18.44
N SER A 15 -7.17 24.01 -17.74
CA SER A 15 -5.71 23.87 -17.53
C SER A 15 -5.32 22.82 -16.49
N CYS A 16 -6.26 22.19 -15.78
CA CYS A 16 -6.02 20.98 -15.01
C CYS A 16 -6.22 19.73 -15.89
N GLN A 17 -5.54 19.66 -17.03
CA GLN A 17 -5.41 18.41 -17.75
C GLN A 17 -4.19 17.68 -17.22
N ASP A 18 -4.46 16.48 -16.70
CA ASP A 18 -3.57 15.57 -16.02
C ASP A 18 -2.14 15.62 -16.53
N THR A 19 -1.19 15.93 -15.65
CA THR A 19 0.16 15.42 -15.78
C THR A 19 0.05 13.90 -15.71
N ASN A 20 -0.14 13.25 -16.86
CA ASN A 20 0.17 11.84 -17.04
C ASN A 20 1.69 11.71 -16.88
N LEU A 21 2.16 11.85 -15.64
CA LEU A 21 3.41 11.26 -15.23
C LEU A 21 3.24 9.79 -15.59
N ASN A 22 4.04 9.33 -16.55
CA ASN A 22 4.12 7.95 -16.95
C ASN A 22 4.76 7.19 -15.78
N MET A 23 4.03 7.11 -14.67
CA MET A 23 4.45 6.46 -13.44
C MET A 23 4.45 4.99 -13.80
N ASN A 24 5.65 4.44 -13.97
CA ASN A 24 5.84 3.01 -14.06
C ASN A 24 5.09 2.39 -12.86
N THR A 25 4.02 1.66 -13.16
CA THR A 25 3.19 0.94 -12.18
C THR A 25 3.73 -0.45 -11.91
N ASP A 26 4.72 -0.88 -12.68
CA ASP A 26 5.24 -2.22 -12.63
C ASP A 26 5.96 -2.46 -11.31
N ILE A 27 5.88 -3.71 -10.88
CA ILE A 27 6.67 -4.25 -9.80
C ILE A 27 7.96 -4.83 -10.38
N SER A 28 9.07 -4.70 -9.66
CA SER A 28 10.36 -5.23 -10.12
C SER A 28 10.29 -6.72 -10.38
N GLU A 29 11.15 -7.23 -11.27
CA GLU A 29 11.12 -8.62 -11.69
C GLU A 29 11.21 -9.62 -10.53
N HIS A 30 12.08 -9.36 -9.56
CA HIS A 30 12.24 -10.18 -8.36
C HIS A 30 11.01 -10.20 -7.45
N LEU A 31 10.12 -9.23 -7.59
CA LEU A 31 8.90 -9.09 -6.80
C LEU A 31 7.63 -9.45 -7.59
N LYS A 32 7.75 -9.88 -8.85
CA LYS A 32 6.61 -10.35 -9.67
C LYS A 32 5.72 -11.40 -8.99
N PRO A 33 6.23 -12.36 -8.19
CA PRO A 33 5.37 -13.30 -7.47
C PRO A 33 4.35 -12.62 -6.53
N PHE A 34 4.59 -11.37 -6.11
CA PHE A 34 3.67 -10.60 -5.28
C PHE A 34 2.60 -9.84 -6.07
N GLU A 35 2.72 -9.74 -7.40
CA GLU A 35 1.79 -9.01 -8.26
C GLU A 35 0.31 -9.41 -8.03
N PRO A 36 -0.06 -10.69 -7.85
CA PRO A 36 -1.45 -11.06 -7.56
C PRO A 36 -1.99 -10.54 -6.23
N TYR A 37 -1.15 -10.00 -5.34
CA TYR A 37 -1.54 -9.50 -4.01
C TYR A 37 -1.56 -7.98 -3.94
N ILE A 38 -0.88 -7.29 -4.87
CA ILE A 38 -0.79 -5.83 -4.87
C ILE A 38 -2.18 -5.21 -5.01
N ASP A 39 -2.38 -4.16 -4.23
CA ASP A 39 -3.62 -3.42 -4.10
C ASP A 39 -4.82 -4.25 -3.62
N LYS A 40 -4.56 -5.34 -2.89
CA LYS A 40 -5.58 -6.14 -2.22
C LYS A 40 -5.53 -6.00 -0.71
N THR A 41 -6.69 -6.27 -0.11
CA THR A 41 -6.87 -6.33 1.34
C THR A 41 -7.31 -7.74 1.70
N PHE A 42 -6.65 -8.35 2.68
CA PHE A 42 -6.92 -9.69 3.16
C PHE A 42 -7.41 -9.64 4.60
N LYS A 43 -8.32 -10.56 4.94
CA LYS A 43 -8.82 -10.77 6.30
C LYS A 43 -8.45 -12.17 6.75
N GLY A 44 -7.63 -12.27 7.78
CA GLY A 44 -7.32 -13.52 8.48
C GLY A 44 -8.14 -13.63 9.76
N GLU A 45 -8.66 -14.82 10.04
CA GLU A 45 -9.27 -15.15 11.33
C GLU A 45 -8.29 -16.00 12.14
N PHE A 46 -8.08 -15.62 13.41
CA PHE A 46 -7.19 -16.37 14.29
C PHE A 46 -7.85 -17.66 14.75
N SER A 47 -7.04 -18.68 15.04
CA SER A 47 -7.52 -19.99 15.53
C SER A 47 -8.24 -19.92 16.89
N ASN A 48 -7.99 -18.87 17.68
CA ASN A 48 -8.67 -18.62 18.95
C ASN A 48 -9.89 -17.69 18.83
N SER A 49 -10.26 -17.30 17.61
CA SER A 49 -11.47 -16.51 17.34
C SER A 49 -12.72 -17.33 17.67
N THR A 50 -13.70 -16.70 18.33
CA THR A 50 -15.02 -17.31 18.60
C THR A 50 -16.13 -16.37 18.11
N PRO A 51 -17.38 -16.86 17.93
CA PRO A 51 -18.50 -16.01 17.57
C PRO A 51 -18.71 -14.81 18.52
N ASP A 52 -18.49 -15.02 19.82
CA ASP A 52 -18.66 -13.99 20.86
C ASP A 52 -17.43 -13.07 20.98
N LYS A 53 -16.25 -13.55 20.58
CA LYS A 53 -15.00 -12.80 20.63
C LYS A 53 -14.21 -13.02 19.34
N PRO A 54 -14.65 -12.40 18.22
CA PRO A 54 -13.95 -12.56 16.96
C PRO A 54 -12.59 -11.88 17.03
N VAL A 55 -11.57 -12.56 16.48
CA VAL A 55 -10.22 -12.02 16.38
C VAL A 55 -9.79 -12.07 14.92
N TYR A 56 -9.60 -10.88 14.34
CA TYR A 56 -9.25 -10.72 12.93
C TYR A 56 -7.97 -9.91 12.74
N ASP A 57 -7.17 -10.31 11.76
CA ASP A 57 -6.12 -9.50 11.19
C ASP A 57 -6.55 -8.98 9.81
N ILE A 58 -6.44 -7.68 9.58
CA ILE A 58 -6.66 -7.07 8.27
C ILE A 58 -5.33 -6.60 7.73
N SER A 59 -4.90 -7.13 6.58
CA SER A 59 -3.67 -6.73 5.91
C SER A 59 -3.91 -6.09 4.55
N ARG A 60 -3.20 -5.00 4.26
CA ARG A 60 -3.20 -4.26 2.99
C ARG A 60 -1.83 -4.40 2.34
N TRP A 61 -1.83 -4.89 1.11
CA TRP A 61 -0.62 -5.16 0.33
C TRP A 61 -0.48 -4.12 -0.77
N GLU A 62 0.63 -3.43 -0.82
CA GLU A 62 0.83 -2.26 -1.67
C GLU A 62 2.21 -2.24 -2.28
N ARG A 63 2.28 -1.65 -3.47
CA ARG A 63 3.54 -1.29 -4.10
C ARG A 63 4.19 -0.15 -3.33
N ALA A 64 5.49 -0.28 -3.06
CA ALA A 64 6.29 0.76 -2.44
C ALA A 64 7.59 0.99 -3.22
N LEU A 65 8.25 2.14 -2.96
CA LEU A 65 9.56 2.48 -3.51
C LEU A 65 9.68 2.30 -5.03
N ASN A 66 8.68 2.77 -5.77
CA ASN A 66 8.60 2.65 -7.23
C ASN A 66 8.74 1.19 -7.71
N GLY A 67 8.10 0.24 -7.02
CA GLY A 67 8.04 -1.16 -7.45
C GLY A 67 9.20 -2.02 -6.98
N ASN A 68 10.15 -1.43 -6.26
CA ASN A 68 11.28 -2.14 -5.67
C ASN A 68 11.01 -2.66 -4.26
N ALA A 69 9.81 -2.41 -3.73
CA ALA A 69 9.36 -2.97 -2.46
C ALA A 69 7.87 -3.32 -2.49
N VAL A 70 7.49 -4.27 -1.65
CA VAL A 70 6.11 -4.53 -1.25
C VAL A 70 5.94 -4.07 0.19
N ARG A 71 4.96 -3.19 0.43
CA ARG A 71 4.53 -2.80 1.76
C ARG A 71 3.32 -3.63 2.16
N ILE A 72 3.37 -4.23 3.34
CA ILE A 72 2.27 -4.99 3.92
C ILE A 72 1.96 -4.39 5.28
N MET A 73 0.90 -3.60 5.38
CA MET A 73 0.44 -3.07 6.66
C MET A 73 -0.66 -3.97 7.19
N HIS A 74 -0.62 -4.33 8.46
CA HIS A 74 -1.65 -5.16 9.08
C HIS A 74 -2.13 -4.61 10.42
N SER A 75 -3.37 -4.96 10.77
CA SER A 75 -4.04 -4.46 11.96
C SER A 75 -4.97 -5.54 12.52
N VAL A 76 -4.62 -6.01 13.72
CA VAL A 76 -5.41 -6.90 14.54
C VAL A 76 -6.47 -6.08 15.29
N ASN A 77 -7.72 -6.55 15.24
CA ASN A 77 -8.83 -6.02 16.04
C ASN A 77 -8.94 -4.48 16.07
N LYS A 78 -8.96 -3.84 14.89
CA LYS A 78 -9.08 -2.38 14.76
C LYS A 78 -7.95 -1.60 15.45
N GLY A 79 -6.74 -2.15 15.47
CA GLY A 79 -5.54 -1.47 15.96
C GLY A 79 -5.10 -1.85 17.37
N GLU A 80 -5.64 -2.95 17.92
CA GLU A 80 -5.14 -3.53 19.18
C GLU A 80 -3.66 -3.92 19.06
N PHE A 81 -3.30 -4.49 17.90
CA PHE A 81 -1.92 -4.73 17.51
C PHE A 81 -1.80 -4.48 16.01
N GLY A 82 -0.72 -3.83 15.60
CA GLY A 82 -0.44 -3.60 14.19
C GLY A 82 1.03 -3.69 13.88
N GLY A 83 1.31 -3.81 12.60
CA GLY A 83 2.66 -3.80 12.09
C GLY A 83 2.72 -3.48 10.60
N GLU A 84 3.93 -3.26 10.13
CA GLU A 84 4.24 -2.97 8.73
C GLU A 84 5.45 -3.81 8.33
N SER A 85 5.31 -4.57 7.25
CA SER A 85 6.41 -5.28 6.62
C SER A 85 6.80 -4.59 5.31
N ILE A 86 8.10 -4.42 5.10
CA ILE A 86 8.68 -3.99 3.83
C ILE A 86 9.49 -5.15 3.25
N VAL A 87 9.05 -5.71 2.12
CA VAL A 87 9.73 -6.80 1.42
C VAL A 87 10.47 -6.26 0.20
N MET A 88 11.75 -6.59 0.05
CA MET A 88 12.62 -6.12 -1.03
C MET A 88 13.55 -7.22 -1.52
N TRP A 89 14.08 -7.06 -2.73
CA TRP A 89 15.20 -7.86 -3.22
C TRP A 89 16.53 -7.26 -2.74
N ASP A 90 17.30 -8.03 -1.98
CA ASP A 90 18.67 -7.67 -1.59
C ASP A 90 19.65 -8.19 -2.65
N ARG A 91 20.35 -7.26 -3.30
CA ARG A 91 21.32 -7.59 -4.37
C ARG A 91 22.58 -8.28 -3.86
N ASN A 92 23.00 -8.02 -2.62
CA ASN A 92 24.20 -8.62 -2.04
C ASN A 92 23.93 -10.04 -1.58
N LYS A 93 22.71 -10.31 -1.11
CA LYS A 93 22.28 -11.63 -0.62
C LYS A 93 21.58 -12.48 -1.68
N GLU A 94 21.31 -11.89 -2.86
CA GLU A 94 20.56 -12.50 -3.95
C GLU A 94 19.27 -13.18 -3.46
N SER A 95 18.53 -12.49 -2.59
CA SER A 95 17.34 -13.04 -1.95
C SER A 95 16.33 -11.97 -1.58
N LEU A 96 15.08 -12.39 -1.37
CA LEU A 96 14.06 -11.55 -0.76
C LEU A 96 14.37 -11.39 0.73
N ILE A 97 14.37 -10.15 1.18
CA ILE A 97 14.48 -9.79 2.59
C ILE A 97 13.26 -9.00 3.00
N SER A 98 12.92 -9.08 4.29
CA SER A 98 11.84 -8.31 4.87
C SER A 98 12.28 -7.68 6.18
N TRP A 99 11.80 -6.47 6.42
CA TRP A 99 11.79 -5.89 7.76
C TRP A 99 10.36 -5.79 8.24
N TYR A 100 10.14 -6.08 9.51
CA TYR A 100 8.84 -6.00 10.15
C TYR A 100 8.90 -5.04 11.33
N PHE A 101 8.05 -4.03 11.34
CA PHE A 101 7.94 -3.02 12.39
C PHE A 101 6.61 -3.19 13.11
N THR A 102 6.61 -3.01 14.44
CA THR A 102 5.40 -3.27 15.24
C THR A 102 5.02 -2.09 16.13
N THR A 103 3.73 -2.02 16.41
CA THR A 103 3.17 -1.15 17.47
C THR A 103 3.66 -1.50 18.87
N ALA A 104 4.23 -2.68 19.08
CA ALA A 104 4.87 -3.09 20.33
C ALA A 104 6.28 -2.51 20.52
N GLY A 105 6.79 -1.71 19.57
CA GLY A 105 8.05 -0.97 19.71
C GLY A 105 9.31 -1.76 19.36
N PHE A 106 9.18 -2.89 18.67
CA PHE A 106 10.32 -3.65 18.15
C PHE A 106 10.22 -3.87 16.63
N TYR A 107 11.35 -4.23 16.03
CA TYR A 107 11.44 -4.63 14.63
C TYR A 107 12.35 -5.86 14.46
N THR A 108 12.14 -6.59 13.35
CA THR A 108 12.95 -7.77 12.96
C THR A 108 13.37 -7.68 11.50
#